data_AF-A0A0C2BYC0-F1
#
_entry.id   AF-A0A0C2BYC0-F1
#
_cell.length_a   1.000
_cell.length_b   1.000
_cell.length_c   1.000
_cell.angle_alpha   90.00
_cell.angle_beta   90.00
_cell.angle_gamma   90.00
#
_symmetry.space_group_name_H-M   'P 1'
#
loop_
_entity.id
_entity.type
_entity.pdbx_description
1 polymer ?
#
loop_
_entity_poly.entity_id
_entity_poly.type
_entity_poly.pdbx_seq_one_letter_code
_entity_poly.pdbx_strand_id
1 'polypeptide(L)'
;MSIQSLLSTRLLRAASLSDSAYDGVILVTNCAKLVAETPALKGVSSVIQDFIEVHRGALTSSNIVPVDKKIIPSGRLILAGTGMCLH
;
A
#
# COMPACT_ATOMS: atom_id res chain seq x y z
N MET A 1 16.22 21.37 12.61
CA MET A 1 15.87 20.00 12.18
C MET A 1 17.14 19.18 12.10
N SER A 2 17.22 18.00 12.73
CA SER A 2 18.40 17.14 12.61
C SER A 2 18.38 16.37 11.29
N ILE A 3 19.54 15.92 10.81
CA ILE A 3 19.64 15.07 9.61
C ILE A 3 18.77 13.81 9.75
N GLN A 4 18.69 13.24 10.96
CA GLN A 4 17.84 12.07 11.22
C GLN A 4 16.35 12.38 11.02
N SER A 5 15.92 13.60 11.32
CA SER A 5 14.54 14.04 11.07
C SER A 5 14.23 14.24 9.59
N LEU A 6 15.25 14.43 8.74
CA LEU A 6 15.07 14.51 7.28
C LEU A 6 15.04 13.12 6.64
N LEU A 7 15.70 12.14 7.26
CA LEU A 7 15.78 10.76 6.80
C LEU A 7 14.69 9.85 7.38
N SER A 8 13.86 10.38 8.28
CA SER A 8 12.76 9.65 8.93
C SER A 8 11.45 10.37 8.65
N THR A 9 10.42 9.64 8.25
CA THR A 9 9.07 10.17 8.10
C THR A 9 8.17 9.69 9.24
N ARG A 10 7.21 10.50 9.66
CA ARG A 10 6.19 10.07 10.62
C ARG A 10 5.15 9.25 9.89
N LEU A 11 4.98 8.00 10.31
CA LEU A 11 3.89 7.16 9.84
C LEU A 11 2.61 7.52 10.61
N LEU A 12 1.59 7.91 9.88
CA LEU A 12 0.28 8.25 10.41
C LEU A 12 -0.76 7.31 9.81
N ARG A 13 -1.77 6.95 10.59
CA ARG A 13 -2.87 6.11 10.10
C ARG A 13 -3.79 6.96 9.23
N ALA A 14 -3.79 6.69 7.93
CA ALA A 14 -4.74 7.32 7.02
C ALA A 14 -6.18 6.84 7.28
N ALA A 15 -7.15 7.75 7.21
CA ALA A 15 -8.57 7.42 7.27
C ALA A 15 -9.14 7.05 5.89
N SER A 16 -8.51 7.54 4.81
CA SER A 16 -8.85 7.28 3.42
C SER A 16 -7.59 7.17 2.56
N LEU A 17 -7.68 6.44 1.45
CA LEU A 17 -6.62 6.36 0.43
C LEU A 17 -6.42 7.67 -0.33
N SER A 18 -7.48 8.47 -0.44
CA SER A 18 -7.51 9.74 -1.16
C SER A 18 -7.22 10.96 -0.29
N ASP A 19 -6.79 10.73 0.97
CA ASP A 19 -6.50 11.81 1.90
C ASP A 19 -5.27 12.60 1.43
N SER A 20 -5.49 13.87 1.08
CA SER A 20 -4.48 14.77 0.55
C SER A 20 -3.48 15.27 1.60
N ALA A 21 -3.70 14.96 2.87
CA ALA A 21 -2.74 15.27 3.93
C ALA A 21 -1.48 14.38 3.91
N TYR A 22 -1.49 13.30 3.11
CA TYR A 22 -0.38 12.35 3.03
C TYR A 22 0.27 12.32 1.65
N ASP A 23 1.60 12.29 1.63
CA ASP A 23 2.41 12.20 0.40
C ASP A 23 2.43 10.80 -0.23
N GLY A 24 1.88 9.80 0.46
CA GLY A 24 1.84 8.43 -0.02
C GLY A 24 1.15 7.49 0.96
N VAL A 25 0.81 6.30 0.47
CA VAL A 25 0.12 5.26 1.25
C VAL A 25 1.01 4.03 1.33
N ILE A 26 1.08 3.45 2.52
CA ILE A 26 1.71 2.15 2.76
C ILE A 26 0.59 1.17 3.07
N LEU A 27 0.43 0.15 2.22
CA LEU A 27 -0.46 -0.96 2.48
C LEU A 27 0.36 -2.14 2.99
N VAL A 28 0.13 -2.50 4.25
CA VAL A 28 0.70 -3.68 4.87
C VAL A 28 -0.32 -4.81 4.76
N THR A 29 0.03 -5.90 4.10
CA THR A 29 -0.87 -7.06 3.97
C THR A 29 -0.09 -8.36 3.87
N ASN A 30 -0.70 -9.45 4.33
CA ASN A 30 -0.25 -10.81 4.05
C ASN A 30 -1.08 -11.46 2.94
N CYS A 31 -2.22 -10.89 2.55
CA CYS A 31 -3.17 -11.54 1.66
C CYS A 31 -3.95 -10.57 0.77
N ALA A 32 -4.00 -10.87 -0.52
CA ALA A 32 -4.75 -10.07 -1.50
C ALA A 32 -6.28 -10.15 -1.29
N LYS A 33 -6.79 -11.25 -0.72
CA LYS A 33 -8.22 -11.44 -0.44
C LYS A 33 -8.74 -10.45 0.60
N LEU A 34 -7.99 -10.26 1.69
CA LEU A 34 -8.32 -9.30 2.75
C LEU A 34 -8.41 -7.86 2.23
N VAL A 35 -7.57 -7.52 1.24
CA VAL A 35 -7.60 -6.20 0.60
C VAL A 35 -8.91 -6.01 -0.16
N ALA A 36 -9.41 -7.04 -0.85
CA ALA A 36 -10.69 -6.96 -1.58
C ALA A 36 -11.91 -6.98 -0.66
N GLU A 37 -11.83 -7.67 0.48
CA GLU A 37 -12.89 -7.71 1.48
C GLU A 37 -12.99 -6.42 2.31
N THR A 38 -11.91 -5.63 2.37
CA THR A 38 -11.89 -4.38 3.12
C THR A 38 -12.49 -3.23 2.30
N PRO A 39 -13.65 -2.66 2.70
CA PRO A 39 -14.36 -1.67 1.87
C PRO A 39 -13.53 -0.42 1.56
N ALA A 40 -12.70 0.03 2.50
CA ALA A 40 -11.84 1.20 2.34
C ALA A 40 -10.71 0.98 1.30
N LEU A 41 -10.38 -0.28 0.99
CA LEU A 41 -9.29 -0.65 0.06
C LEU A 41 -9.80 -1.09 -1.31
N LYS A 42 -11.12 -1.10 -1.52
CA LYS A 42 -11.75 -1.54 -2.77
C LYS A 42 -11.26 -0.78 -4.02
N GLY A 43 -10.86 0.48 -3.87
CA GLY A 43 -10.32 1.27 -4.98
C GLY A 43 -8.98 0.75 -5.50
N VAL A 44 -8.15 0.13 -4.64
CA VAL A 44 -6.82 -0.38 -5.01
C VAL A 44 -6.77 -1.90 -5.13
N SER A 45 -7.84 -2.61 -4.75
CA SER A 45 -7.84 -4.07 -4.61
C SER A 45 -7.51 -4.80 -5.92
N SER A 46 -8.05 -4.35 -7.05
CA SER A 46 -7.75 -4.95 -8.37
C SER A 46 -6.28 -4.82 -8.72
N VAL A 47 -5.74 -3.59 -8.63
CA VAL A 47 -4.33 -3.31 -8.93
C VAL A 47 -3.38 -4.14 -8.06
N ILE A 48 -3.72 -4.31 -6.78
CA ILE A 48 -2.91 -5.11 -5.85
C ILE A 48 -3.02 -6.60 -6.16
N GLN A 49 -4.22 -7.11 -6.50
CA GLN A 49 -4.42 -8.49 -6.90
C GLN A 49 -3.62 -8.82 -8.16
N ASP A 50 -3.75 -7.99 -9.20
CA ASP A 50 -2.99 -8.12 -10.45
C ASP A 50 -1.49 -8.09 -10.18
N PHE A 51 -1.04 -7.16 -9.33
CA PHE A 51 0.38 -7.06 -8.99
C PHE A 51 0.91 -8.32 -8.29
N ILE A 52 0.17 -8.86 -7.32
CA ILE A 52 0.53 -10.06 -6.57
C ILE A 52 0.51 -11.31 -7.47
N GLU A 53 -0.42 -11.38 -8.43
CA GLU A 53 -0.52 -12.49 -9.38
C GLU A 53 0.69 -12.52 -10.34
N VAL A 54 1.10 -11.35 -10.85
CA VAL A 54 2.27 -11.21 -11.71
C VAL A 54 3.58 -11.44 -10.93
N HIS A 55 3.67 -10.92 -9.72
CA HIS A 55 4.86 -10.99 -8.89
C HIS A 55 4.69 -12.00 -7.76
N ARG A 56 4.83 -13.29 -8.10
CA ARG A 56 4.86 -14.38 -7.11
C ARG A 56 5.98 -14.13 -6.11
N GLY A 57 5.62 -13.70 -4.90
CA GLY A 57 6.57 -13.29 -3.84
C GLY A 57 6.49 -11.81 -3.44
N ALA A 58 5.61 -11.00 -4.04
CA ALA A 58 5.40 -9.61 -3.62
C ALA A 58 5.03 -9.44 -2.13
N LEU A 59 4.54 -10.51 -1.50
CA LEU A 59 4.15 -10.56 -0.10
C LEU A 59 5.31 -10.88 0.87
N THR A 60 6.53 -11.09 0.37
CA THR A 60 7.73 -11.27 1.22
C THR A 60 8.68 -10.07 1.17
N SER A 61 8.33 -9.02 0.43
CA SER A 61 9.11 -7.81 0.26
C SER A 61 8.24 -6.55 0.28
N SER A 62 8.89 -5.38 0.24
CA SER A 62 8.20 -4.11 0.02
C SER A 62 8.35 -3.67 -1.42
N ASN A 63 7.23 -3.42 -2.10
CA ASN A 63 7.17 -3.10 -3.52
C ASN A 63 6.46 -1.76 -3.73
N ILE A 64 6.86 -1.02 -4.76
CA ILE A 64 6.16 0.20 -5.18
C ILE A 64 5.20 -0.19 -6.30
N VAL A 65 3.91 -0.04 -6.05
CA VAL A 65 2.83 -0.32 -6.98
C VAL A 65 2.30 1.00 -7.54
N PRO A 66 2.33 1.20 -8.86
CA PRO A 66 1.72 2.37 -9.48
C PRO A 66 0.20 2.27 -9.39
N VAL A 67 -0.46 3.38 -9.04
CA VAL A 67 -1.91 3.47 -8.85
C VAL A 67 -2.43 4.76 -9.48
N ASP A 68 -3.72 4.81 -9.81
CA ASP A 68 -4.34 6.02 -10.35
C ASP A 68 -4.29 7.16 -9.31
N LYS A 69 -3.86 8.35 -9.76
CA LYS A 69 -3.82 9.58 -8.95
C LYS A 69 -5.18 10.00 -8.41
N LYS A 70 -6.27 9.56 -9.05
CA LYS A 70 -7.64 9.75 -8.55
C LYS A 70 -7.92 8.99 -7.25
N ILE A 71 -7.15 7.93 -6.98
CA ILE A 71 -7.33 7.04 -5.83
C ILE A 71 -6.33 7.38 -4.73
N ILE A 72 -5.05 7.52 -5.09
CA ILE A 72 -3.98 7.97 -4.20
C ILE A 72 -3.30 9.18 -4.86
N PRO A 73 -3.32 10.39 -4.26
CA PRO A 73 -2.81 11.61 -4.90
C PRO A 73 -1.36 11.51 -5.41
N SER A 74 -0.52 10.75 -4.70
CA SER A 74 0.88 10.51 -5.10
C SER A 74 1.04 9.60 -6.33
N GLY A 75 0.00 8.86 -6.70
CA GLY A 75 0.01 7.86 -7.76
C GLY A 75 0.85 6.62 -7.45
N ARG A 76 1.30 6.45 -6.19
CA ARG A 76 2.17 5.35 -5.76
C ARG A 76 1.69 4.77 -4.44
N LEU A 77 1.61 3.45 -4.39
CA LEU A 77 1.31 2.67 -3.19
C LEU A 77 2.53 1.83 -2.82
N ILE A 78 2.96 1.86 -1.56
CA ILE A 78 3.96 0.92 -1.05
C ILE A 78 3.23 -0.32 -0.56
N LEU A 79 3.36 -1.44 -1.26
CA LEU A 79 2.84 -2.74 -0.84
C LEU A 79 3.90 -3.43 0.00
N ALA A 80 3.66 -3.53 1.30
CA ALA A 80 4.52 -4.21 2.25
C ALA A 80 3.93 -5.57 2.62
N GLY A 81 4.57 -6.62 2.12
CA GLY A 81 4.24 -7.99 2.44
C GLY A 81 4.70 -8.40 3.83
N THR A 82 3.86 -9.13 4.57
CA THR A 82 4.20 -9.67 5.90
C THR A 82 4.41 -11.19 5.92
N GLY A 83 4.49 -11.84 4.75
CA GLY A 83 4.70 -13.28 4.62
C GLY A 83 3.51 -14.02 4.01
N MET A 84 3.40 -15.33 4.28
CA MET A 84 2.37 -16.18 3.69
C MET A 84 0.97 -15.82 4.15
N CYS A 85 0.03 -15.77 3.19
CA CYS A 85 -1.39 -15.85 3.48
C CYS A 85 -1.73 -17.28 3.92
N LEU A 86 -2.02 -17.49 5.20
CA LEU A 86 -2.67 -18.72 5.65
C LEU A 86 -4.13 -18.66 5.17
N HIS A 87 -4.53 -19.71 4.46
CA HIS A 87 -5.82 -19.87 3.78
C HIS A 87 -7.03 -19.63 4.69
#